data_AF-A0A438E7S3-F1
#
_entry.id   AF-A0A438E7S3-F1
#
_cell.length_a   1.000
_cell.length_b   1.000
_cell.length_c   1.000
_cell.angle_alpha   90.00
_cell.angle_beta   90.00
_cell.angle_gamma   90.00
#
_symmetry.space_group_name_H-M   'P 1'
#
loop_
_entity.id
_entity.type
_entity.pdbx_description
1 polymer ?
#
loop_
_entity_poly.entity_id
_entity_poly.type
_entity_poly.pdbx_seq_one_letter_code
_entity_poly.pdbx_strand_id
1 'polypeptide(L)'
;MVNDESSTQLNNGLEFDLFSCPVCYEPLIRKGPPGLNLPAIYRSGFKCRSCNKSYSSKDMYLDLTITAGSKDYNELQPNRTELFRSPLVSFLYERGWRQNFNQSGFPGRDEEFKMAQEYFEPVIGGLLVDVSCGSGLFSRKFAESGTYSGVVALDFSENMLRQCYDFIKKENPALATTNLALVRADVSRLPFSTGSVDAVHAGAALHCWPSPSNAVSLCHSNCSVSACSFFIQTAKDDTNQLCQVAEITRILRSGGIFVGTTFLRPSFGNSSITSILRPFRQWERSLQNYNNLTEKEIEDLCTSCGLINYRSKVQRSFIMFSAQKA
;
A
#
# COMPACT_ATOMS: atom_id res chain seq x y z
N MET A 1 -4.38 29.77 46.45
CA MET A 1 -4.96 28.41 46.42
C MET A 1 -6.38 28.54 45.92
N VAL A 2 -6.57 28.40 44.60
CA VAL A 2 -7.87 28.29 43.96
C VAL A 2 -7.73 27.12 43.00
N ASN A 3 -8.46 26.04 43.27
CA ASN A 3 -8.56 24.86 42.41
C ASN A 3 -9.39 25.25 41.19
N ASP A 4 -8.87 24.98 39.99
CA ASP A 4 -9.61 25.07 38.74
C ASP A 4 -9.69 23.68 38.12
N GLU A 5 -10.72 22.93 38.54
CA GLU A 5 -11.12 21.63 38.00
C GLU A 5 -11.93 21.83 36.71
N SER A 6 -11.30 22.29 35.62
CA SER A 6 -12.02 22.46 34.33
C SER A 6 -11.26 21.99 33.08
N SER A 7 -10.28 21.09 33.20
CA SER A 7 -9.48 20.62 32.05
C SER A 7 -9.69 19.17 31.61
N THR A 8 -10.70 18.45 32.12
CA THR A 8 -10.79 16.98 31.92
C THR A 8 -11.84 16.46 30.92
N GLN A 9 -12.41 17.29 30.03
CA GLN A 9 -13.53 16.84 29.16
C GLN A 9 -13.33 16.87 27.64
N LEU A 10 -12.10 16.93 27.10
CA LEU A 10 -11.89 16.89 25.64
C LEU A 10 -11.05 15.71 25.09
N ASN A 11 -10.60 14.77 25.92
CA ASN A 11 -9.68 13.70 25.48
C ASN A 11 -10.23 12.26 25.51
N ASN A 12 -11.55 12.04 25.56
CA ASN A 12 -12.13 10.69 25.67
C ASN A 12 -12.95 10.22 24.45
N GLY A 13 -12.76 10.82 23.26
CA GLY A 13 -13.55 10.51 22.05
C GLY A 13 -12.82 9.82 20.89
N LEU A 14 -11.50 9.56 21.00
CA LEU A 14 -10.67 9.08 19.88
C LEU A 14 -9.98 7.75 20.20
N GLU A 15 -10.73 6.77 20.70
CA GLU A 15 -10.23 5.42 20.93
C GLU A 15 -10.27 4.59 19.62
N PHE A 16 -9.48 5.04 18.64
CA PHE A 16 -9.06 4.41 17.37
C PHE A 16 -9.89 3.22 16.82
N ASP A 17 -11.04 3.54 16.21
CA ASP A 17 -11.67 2.76 15.13
C ASP A 17 -10.86 2.92 13.81
N LEU A 18 -9.55 2.63 13.86
CA LEU A 18 -8.67 2.83 12.69
C LEU A 18 -9.00 1.86 11.55
N PHE A 19 -9.23 0.59 11.91
CA PHE A 19 -9.43 -0.48 10.94
C PHE A 19 -10.91 -0.69 10.66
N SER A 20 -11.21 -0.88 9.38
CA SER A 20 -12.54 -1.25 8.89
C SER A 20 -12.53 -2.66 8.33
N CYS A 21 -13.69 -3.30 8.37
CA CYS A 21 -13.85 -4.65 7.86
C CYS A 21 -13.63 -4.66 6.34
N PRO A 22 -12.68 -5.43 5.80
CA PRO A 22 -12.49 -5.53 4.36
C PRO A 22 -13.73 -6.05 3.64
N VAL A 23 -14.66 -6.74 4.33
CA VAL A 23 -15.87 -7.32 3.72
C VAL A 23 -16.96 -6.29 3.48
N CYS A 24 -17.25 -5.46 4.47
CA CYS A 24 -18.42 -4.56 4.47
C CYS A 24 -18.07 -3.09 4.75
N TYR A 25 -16.78 -2.77 4.91
CA TYR A 25 -16.26 -1.42 5.19
C TYR A 25 -16.72 -0.78 6.51
N GLU A 26 -17.40 -1.54 7.37
CA GLU A 26 -17.79 -1.08 8.70
C GLU A 26 -16.64 -1.16 9.71
N PRO A 27 -16.53 -0.22 10.66
CA PRO A 27 -15.47 -0.20 11.67
C PRO A 27 -15.34 -1.51 12.46
N LEU A 28 -14.10 -1.87 12.78
CA LEU A 28 -13.78 -3.02 13.61
C LEU A 28 -13.68 -2.62 15.08
N ILE A 29 -14.41 -3.33 15.94
CA ILE A 29 -14.21 -3.23 17.39
C ILE A 29 -12.92 -3.94 17.75
N ARG A 30 -12.01 -3.21 18.40
CA ARG A 30 -10.84 -3.78 19.04
C ARG A 30 -11.18 -4.37 20.42
N LYS A 31 -10.63 -5.54 20.71
CA LYS A 31 -10.52 -6.14 22.05
C LYS A 31 -9.05 -6.40 22.36
N GLY A 32 -8.44 -5.54 23.17
CA GLY A 32 -7.01 -5.62 23.50
C GLY A 32 -6.45 -4.25 23.87
N PRO A 33 -5.13 -4.16 24.10
CA PRO A 33 -4.48 -2.89 24.42
C PRO A 33 -4.63 -1.87 23.27
N PRO A 34 -4.80 -0.57 23.60
CA PRO A 34 -4.85 0.49 22.60
C PRO A 34 -3.48 0.71 21.95
N GLY A 35 -3.47 1.41 20.81
CA GLY A 35 -2.25 1.82 20.12
C GLY A 35 -1.99 1.10 18.79
N LEU A 36 -1.05 1.68 18.05
CA LEU A 36 -0.62 1.27 16.71
C LEU A 36 0.81 0.71 16.72
N ASN A 37 1.26 0.10 17.82
CA ASN A 37 2.57 -0.57 17.89
C ASN A 37 2.41 -2.09 17.77
N LEU A 38 3.49 -2.78 17.41
CA LEU A 38 3.46 -4.23 17.15
C LEU A 38 2.91 -5.05 18.33
N PRO A 39 3.34 -4.82 19.60
CA PRO A 39 2.78 -5.53 20.75
C PRO A 39 1.27 -5.29 20.94
N ALA A 40 0.81 -4.05 20.75
CA ALA A 40 -0.58 -3.70 20.95
C ALA A 40 -1.49 -4.38 19.92
N ILE A 41 -1.08 -4.35 18.64
CA ILE A 41 -1.78 -5.02 17.54
C ILE A 41 -1.76 -6.55 17.74
N TYR A 42 -0.61 -7.13 18.08
CA TYR A 42 -0.47 -8.56 18.27
C TYR A 42 -1.39 -9.11 19.37
N ARG A 43 -1.54 -8.37 20.47
CA ARG A 43 -2.39 -8.73 21.61
C ARG A 43 -3.86 -8.34 21.44
N SER A 44 -4.22 -7.75 20.31
CA SER A 44 -5.60 -7.33 20.04
C SER A 44 -6.31 -8.31 19.11
N GLY A 45 -7.58 -8.59 19.43
CA GLY A 45 -8.55 -9.16 18.50
C GLY A 45 -9.43 -8.06 17.91
N PHE A 46 -9.91 -8.25 16.69
CA PHE A 46 -10.77 -7.29 16.00
C PHE A 46 -12.04 -7.99 15.54
N LYS A 47 -13.18 -7.31 15.63
CA LYS A 47 -14.47 -7.88 15.22
C LYS A 47 -15.34 -6.84 14.54
N CYS A 48 -15.86 -7.18 13.37
CA CYS A 48 -16.81 -6.32 12.68
C CYS A 48 -18.16 -6.30 13.40
N ARG A 49 -18.73 -5.11 13.59
CA ARG A 49 -20.08 -4.93 14.16
C ARG A 49 -21.20 -5.44 13.24
N SER A 50 -21.01 -5.28 11.94
CA SER A 50 -22.04 -5.57 10.93
C SER A 50 -22.03 -7.03 10.50
N CYS A 51 -20.94 -7.52 9.90
CA CYS A 51 -20.88 -8.90 9.40
C CYS A 51 -20.40 -9.92 10.43
N ASN A 52 -20.13 -9.50 11.67
CA ASN A 52 -19.69 -10.34 12.79
C ASN A 52 -18.35 -11.09 12.57
N LYS A 53 -17.65 -10.85 11.45
CA LYS A 53 -16.37 -11.47 11.13
C LYS A 53 -15.28 -11.01 12.11
N SER A 54 -14.50 -11.97 12.59
CA SER A 54 -13.39 -11.74 13.50
C SER A 54 -12.06 -11.79 12.76
N TYR A 55 -11.13 -10.96 13.20
CA TYR A 55 -9.76 -10.87 12.71
C TYR A 55 -8.81 -10.89 13.91
N SER A 56 -7.64 -11.48 13.71
CA SER A 56 -6.62 -11.60 14.74
C SER A 56 -5.24 -11.52 14.10
N SER A 57 -4.24 -11.27 14.93
CA SER A 57 -2.87 -11.33 14.48
C SER A 57 -2.42 -12.76 14.19
N LYS A 58 -1.61 -12.93 13.15
CA LYS A 58 -0.94 -14.17 12.73
C LYS A 58 0.52 -13.84 12.48
N ASP A 59 1.44 -14.62 13.03
CA ASP A 59 2.89 -14.45 12.80
C ASP A 59 3.38 -12.99 12.88
N MET A 60 2.91 -12.25 13.88
CA MET A 60 3.27 -10.85 14.19
C MET A 60 2.67 -9.73 13.29
N TYR A 61 1.78 -10.06 12.35
CA TYR A 61 0.99 -9.08 11.60
C TYR A 61 -0.51 -9.30 11.80
N LEU A 62 -1.33 -8.26 11.61
CA LEU A 62 -2.78 -8.35 11.64
C LEU A 62 -3.33 -8.74 10.26
N ASP A 63 -4.05 -9.87 10.16
CA ASP A 63 -4.63 -10.29 8.88
C ASP A 63 -6.04 -9.71 8.68
N LEU A 64 -6.15 -8.72 7.81
CA LEU A 64 -7.39 -8.06 7.37
C LEU A 64 -7.68 -8.37 5.89
N THR A 65 -7.41 -9.59 5.45
CA THR A 65 -7.89 -10.09 4.16
C THR A 65 -9.31 -10.64 4.26
N ILE A 66 -9.98 -10.78 3.12
CA ILE A 66 -11.33 -11.38 3.02
C ILE A 66 -11.30 -12.84 3.52
N THR A 67 -10.20 -13.54 3.22
CA THR A 67 -9.95 -14.95 3.52
C THR A 67 -9.41 -15.19 4.93
N ALA A 68 -9.17 -14.12 5.72
CA ALA A 68 -8.73 -14.23 7.11
C ALA A 68 -9.61 -15.22 7.88
N GLY A 69 -8.98 -16.24 8.47
CA GLY A 69 -9.62 -17.30 9.25
C GLY A 69 -10.32 -18.41 8.44
N SER A 70 -10.36 -18.35 7.11
CA SER A 70 -10.93 -19.43 6.28
C SER A 70 -9.86 -20.43 5.85
N LYS A 71 -10.15 -21.73 5.95
CA LYS A 71 -9.30 -22.80 5.40
C LYS A 71 -9.66 -23.16 3.94
N ASP A 72 -10.83 -22.72 3.47
CA ASP A 72 -11.50 -23.29 2.29
C ASP A 72 -11.45 -22.41 1.02
N TYR A 73 -10.96 -21.17 1.10
CA TYR A 73 -10.67 -20.41 -0.11
C TYR A 73 -9.30 -20.81 -0.62
N ASN A 74 -9.28 -21.67 -1.65
CA ASN A 74 -8.13 -21.72 -2.56
C ASN A 74 -7.95 -20.31 -3.10
N GLU A 75 -6.96 -19.58 -2.58
CA GLU A 75 -6.43 -18.37 -3.21
C GLU A 75 -6.22 -18.76 -4.67
N LEU A 76 -7.07 -18.27 -5.58
CA LEU A 76 -6.84 -18.37 -7.02
C LEU A 76 -5.54 -17.61 -7.24
N GLN A 77 -4.42 -18.34 -7.21
CA GLN A 77 -3.10 -17.77 -7.29
C GLN A 77 -2.89 -17.42 -8.75
N PRO A 78 -2.86 -16.13 -9.14
CA PRO A 78 -2.36 -15.82 -10.46
C PRO A 78 -0.90 -16.25 -10.45
N ASN A 79 -0.50 -17.10 -11.39
CA ASN A 79 0.87 -17.64 -11.57
C ASN A 79 1.98 -16.54 -11.71
N ARG A 80 1.62 -15.25 -11.58
CA ARG A 80 2.47 -14.06 -11.65
C ARG A 80 3.09 -13.64 -10.30
N THR A 81 2.52 -14.05 -9.16
CA THR A 81 2.99 -13.62 -7.81
C THR A 81 3.93 -14.60 -7.11
N GLU A 82 4.14 -15.81 -7.62
CA GLU A 82 4.95 -16.84 -6.92
C GLU A 82 6.43 -16.46 -6.77
N LEU A 83 7.02 -15.79 -7.76
CA LEU A 83 8.43 -15.42 -7.72
C LEU A 83 8.73 -14.44 -6.56
N PHE A 84 7.85 -13.47 -6.31
CA PHE A 84 7.99 -12.52 -5.19
C PHE A 84 7.58 -13.10 -3.83
N ARG A 85 6.96 -14.28 -3.78
CA ARG A 85 6.71 -15.00 -2.52
C ARG A 85 7.92 -15.80 -2.05
N SER A 86 8.94 -15.99 -2.89
CA SER A 86 10.18 -16.66 -2.51
C SER A 86 10.96 -15.80 -1.50
N PRO A 87 11.28 -16.34 -0.30
CA PRO A 87 12.08 -15.63 0.70
C PRO A 87 13.44 -15.16 0.18
N LEU A 88 13.98 -15.83 -0.85
CA LEU A 88 15.22 -15.46 -1.52
C LEU A 88 15.07 -14.21 -2.39
N VAL A 89 13.92 -14.04 -3.06
CA VAL A 89 13.67 -12.89 -3.94
C VAL A 89 13.48 -11.63 -3.10
N SER A 90 12.74 -11.69 -2.00
CA SER A 90 12.61 -10.56 -1.07
C SER A 90 13.93 -10.22 -0.36
N PHE A 91 14.74 -11.24 -0.02
CA PHE A 91 16.10 -11.05 0.49
C PHE A 91 17.02 -10.33 -0.53
N LEU A 92 16.95 -10.69 -1.81
CA LEU A 92 17.68 -10.03 -2.89
C LEU A 92 17.10 -8.63 -3.20
N TYR A 93 15.79 -8.44 -3.01
CA TYR A 93 15.09 -7.18 -3.24
C TYR A 93 15.59 -6.06 -2.31
N GLU A 94 15.76 -6.33 -1.02
CA GLU A 94 16.33 -5.34 -0.08
C GLU A 94 17.83 -5.08 -0.30
N ARG A 95 18.59 -6.08 -0.73
CA ARG A 95 20.07 -6.02 -0.86
C ARG A 95 20.57 -5.63 -2.24
N GLY A 96 19.94 -4.63 -2.85
CA GLY A 96 20.52 -3.95 -4.02
C GLY A 96 19.91 -4.32 -5.37
N TRP A 97 18.88 -5.18 -5.43
CA TRP A 97 18.14 -5.36 -6.69
C TRP A 97 17.60 -4.04 -7.23
N ARG A 98 17.01 -3.18 -6.38
CA ARG A 98 16.57 -1.84 -6.80
C ARG A 98 17.72 -0.93 -7.23
N GLN A 99 18.91 -1.08 -6.63
CA GLN A 99 20.10 -0.30 -7.02
C GLN A 99 20.61 -0.68 -8.42
N ASN A 100 20.32 -1.88 -8.90
CA ASN A 100 20.62 -2.26 -10.28
C ASN A 100 19.78 -1.45 -11.30
N PHE A 101 18.71 -0.77 -10.87
CA PHE A 101 17.92 0.14 -11.70
C PHE A 101 18.43 1.59 -11.72
N ASN A 102 19.60 1.87 -11.16
CA ASN A 102 20.22 3.19 -11.29
C ASN A 102 20.42 3.57 -12.77
N GLN A 103 20.71 2.59 -13.64
CA GLN A 103 20.79 2.82 -15.10
C GLN A 103 19.43 3.21 -15.70
N SER A 104 18.33 2.80 -15.09
CA SER A 104 16.96 3.19 -15.45
C SER A 104 16.50 4.48 -14.76
N GLY A 105 17.39 5.15 -14.02
CA GLY A 105 17.13 6.42 -13.35
C GLY A 105 16.58 6.30 -11.93
N PHE A 106 16.62 5.11 -11.32
CA PHE A 106 16.30 4.96 -9.91
C PHE A 106 17.27 5.81 -9.05
N PRO A 107 16.77 6.73 -8.20
CA PRO A 107 17.64 7.68 -7.47
C PRO A 107 18.34 7.04 -6.26
N GLY A 108 17.95 5.81 -5.90
CA GLY A 108 18.39 5.16 -4.68
C GLY A 108 17.38 5.33 -3.53
N ARG A 109 17.52 4.46 -2.53
CA ARG A 109 16.57 4.34 -1.40
C ARG A 109 16.41 5.63 -0.61
N ASP A 110 17.53 6.26 -0.26
CA ASP A 110 17.52 7.43 0.63
C ASP A 110 16.98 8.66 -0.08
N GLU A 111 17.32 8.83 -1.35
CA GLU A 111 16.80 9.92 -2.17
C GLU A 111 15.31 9.70 -2.52
N GLU A 112 14.87 8.48 -2.83
CA GLU A 112 13.43 8.16 -3.00
C GLU A 112 12.65 8.50 -1.72
N PHE A 113 13.18 8.13 -0.55
CA PHE A 113 12.55 8.47 0.72
C PHE A 113 12.46 9.99 0.92
N LYS A 114 13.53 10.73 0.63
CA LYS A 114 13.56 12.18 0.74
C LYS A 114 12.57 12.86 -0.22
N MET A 115 12.53 12.42 -1.47
CA MET A 115 11.58 12.94 -2.46
C MET A 115 10.13 12.65 -2.04
N ALA A 116 9.85 11.48 -1.45
CA ALA A 116 8.52 11.18 -0.91
C ALA A 116 8.17 12.07 0.29
N GLN A 117 9.12 12.31 1.20
CA GLN A 117 8.96 13.24 2.33
C GLN A 117 8.64 14.66 1.87
N GLU A 118 9.30 15.15 0.82
CA GLU A 118 8.99 16.46 0.23
C GLU A 118 7.53 16.56 -0.23
N TYR A 119 6.99 15.50 -0.84
CA TYR A 119 5.57 15.48 -1.23
C TYR A 119 4.62 15.35 -0.04
N PHE A 120 5.04 14.69 1.05
CA PHE A 120 4.22 14.52 2.25
C PHE A 120 4.30 15.68 3.25
N GLU A 121 5.09 16.72 3.00
CA GLU A 121 5.26 17.88 3.89
C GLU A 121 3.92 18.48 4.37
N PRO A 122 2.87 18.64 3.53
CA PRO A 122 1.58 19.20 3.96
C PRO A 122 0.78 18.29 4.92
N VAL A 123 1.15 17.02 5.05
CA VAL A 123 0.42 15.99 5.82
C VAL A 123 1.27 15.37 6.94
N ILE A 124 2.38 16.02 7.31
CA ILE A 124 3.19 15.67 8.48
C ILE A 124 2.33 15.67 9.76
N GLY A 125 2.62 14.75 10.67
CA GLY A 125 1.80 14.47 11.86
C GLY A 125 0.59 13.58 11.57
N GLY A 126 0.24 13.39 10.30
CA GLY A 126 -0.82 12.50 9.85
C GLY A 126 -0.49 11.01 9.98
N LEU A 127 -1.49 10.17 9.69
CA LEU A 127 -1.35 8.73 9.55
C LEU A 127 -0.87 8.38 8.12
N LEU A 128 0.23 7.65 8.02
CA LEU A 128 0.77 7.17 6.76
C LEU A 128 0.50 5.67 6.56
N VAL A 129 0.03 5.28 5.37
CA VAL A 129 -0.11 3.88 4.96
C VAL A 129 0.84 3.60 3.80
N ASP A 130 1.78 2.69 4.00
CA ASP A 130 2.68 2.19 2.96
C ASP A 130 2.07 0.92 2.36
N VAL A 131 1.46 1.05 1.18
CA VAL A 131 0.71 0.00 0.50
C VAL A 131 1.63 -0.81 -0.40
N SER A 132 1.50 -2.14 -0.35
CA SER A 132 2.44 -3.06 -0.99
C SER A 132 3.87 -2.81 -0.51
N CYS A 133 4.04 -2.70 0.81
CA CYS A 133 5.30 -2.30 1.45
C CYS A 133 6.45 -3.29 1.22
N GLY A 134 6.17 -4.51 0.75
CA GLY A 134 7.12 -5.61 0.67
C GLY A 134 7.68 -5.90 2.06
N SER A 135 8.99 -6.06 2.16
CA SER A 135 9.70 -6.22 3.43
C SER A 135 9.76 -4.94 4.28
N GLY A 136 9.04 -3.88 3.91
CA GLY A 136 8.86 -2.66 4.69
C GLY A 136 10.05 -1.70 4.63
N LEU A 137 10.76 -1.67 3.51
CA LEU A 137 11.93 -0.81 3.33
C LEU A 137 11.63 0.67 3.61
N PHE A 138 10.51 1.17 3.08
CA PHE A 138 10.06 2.56 3.27
C PHE A 138 9.27 2.70 4.57
N SER A 139 8.38 1.76 4.87
CA SER A 139 7.68 1.69 6.17
C SER A 139 8.61 1.89 7.37
N ARG A 140 9.76 1.20 7.41
CA ARG A 140 10.74 1.36 8.49
C ARG A 140 11.32 2.77 8.52
N LYS A 141 11.74 3.33 7.39
CA LYS A 141 12.25 4.72 7.32
C LYS A 141 11.21 5.77 7.72
N PHE A 142 9.95 5.60 7.30
CA PHE A 142 8.85 6.48 7.72
C PHE A 142 8.63 6.41 9.22
N ALA A 143 8.61 5.21 9.81
CA ALA A 143 8.48 5.05 11.26
C ALA A 143 9.68 5.63 12.03
N GLU A 144 10.91 5.40 11.54
CA GLU A 144 12.15 5.94 12.12
C GLU A 144 12.21 7.46 12.12
N SER A 145 11.59 8.11 11.12
CA SER A 145 11.60 9.57 11.00
C SER A 145 10.85 10.28 12.14
N GLY A 146 9.90 9.60 12.80
CA GLY A 146 9.06 10.19 13.84
C GLY A 146 8.13 11.33 13.35
N THR A 147 7.99 11.50 12.03
CA THR A 147 7.23 12.61 11.43
C THR A 147 5.72 12.38 11.37
N TYR A 148 5.27 11.12 11.47
CA TYR A 148 3.86 10.74 11.35
C TYR A 148 3.29 10.29 12.71
N SER A 149 1.99 10.48 12.92
CA SER A 149 1.32 9.97 14.13
C SER A 149 1.31 8.44 14.18
N GLY A 150 1.41 7.79 13.03
CA GLY A 150 1.61 6.37 12.90
C GLY A 150 1.87 5.94 11.46
N VAL A 151 2.47 4.76 11.30
CA VAL A 151 2.75 4.13 10.01
C VAL A 151 2.09 2.75 9.98
N VAL A 152 1.35 2.46 8.91
CA VAL A 152 0.86 1.11 8.63
C VAL A 152 1.59 0.54 7.44
N ALA A 153 2.41 -0.48 7.67
CA ALA A 153 3.04 -1.28 6.62
C ALA A 153 2.04 -2.35 6.15
N LEU A 154 1.58 -2.24 4.91
CA LEU A 154 0.53 -3.08 4.36
C LEU A 154 1.04 -3.87 3.15
N ASP A 155 0.92 -5.20 3.22
CA ASP A 155 1.23 -6.08 2.08
C ASP A 155 0.28 -7.27 2.02
N PHE A 156 0.06 -7.83 0.83
CA PHE A 156 -0.76 -9.04 0.70
C PHE A 156 0.03 -10.32 1.10
N SER A 157 1.35 -10.29 0.94
CA SER A 157 2.25 -11.43 1.14
C SER A 157 2.63 -11.59 2.62
N GLU A 158 2.24 -12.71 3.21
CA GLU A 158 2.66 -13.10 4.57
C GLU A 158 4.19 -13.13 4.71
N ASN A 159 4.90 -13.59 3.67
CA ASN A 159 6.36 -13.71 3.70
C ASN A 159 7.05 -12.35 3.75
N MET A 160 6.49 -11.36 3.04
CA MET A 160 7.01 -9.99 3.05
C MET A 160 6.85 -9.35 4.44
N LEU A 161 5.67 -9.50 5.05
CA LEU A 161 5.42 -8.98 6.40
C LEU A 161 6.26 -9.68 7.47
N ARG A 162 6.46 -11.00 7.39
CA ARG A 162 7.38 -11.73 8.29
C ARG A 162 8.82 -11.20 8.15
N GLN A 163 9.27 -10.95 6.93
CA GLN A 163 10.61 -10.38 6.73
C GLN A 163 10.70 -8.94 7.24
N CYS A 164 9.67 -8.13 7.04
CA CYS A 164 9.59 -6.80 7.63
C CYS A 164 9.77 -6.84 9.15
N TYR A 165 9.04 -7.74 9.81
CA TYR A 165 9.17 -7.96 11.25
C TYR A 165 10.58 -8.41 11.65
N ASP A 166 11.18 -9.35 10.91
CA ASP A 166 12.54 -9.83 11.18
C ASP A 166 13.58 -8.71 11.06
N PHE A 167 13.44 -7.82 10.06
CA PHE A 167 14.31 -6.66 9.90
C PHE A 167 14.12 -5.65 11.03
N ILE A 168 12.87 -5.36 11.43
CA ILE A 168 12.60 -4.52 12.61
C ILE A 168 13.32 -5.11 13.84
N LYS A 169 13.18 -6.41 14.08
CA LYS A 169 13.78 -7.07 15.25
C LYS A 169 15.31 -7.09 15.22
N LYS A 170 15.93 -7.23 14.04
CA LYS A 170 17.39 -7.38 13.91
C LYS A 170 18.12 -6.06 13.76
N GLU A 171 17.57 -5.13 12.98
CA GLU A 171 18.26 -3.91 12.54
C GLU A 171 17.82 -2.71 13.38
N ASN A 172 16.55 -2.61 13.76
CA ASN A 172 16.06 -1.49 14.55
C ASN A 172 14.96 -1.87 15.58
N PRO A 173 15.33 -2.53 16.68
CA PRO A 173 14.37 -3.02 17.67
C PRO A 173 13.49 -1.94 18.31
N ALA A 174 13.94 -0.69 18.33
CA ALA A 174 13.19 0.44 18.89
C ALA A 174 11.87 0.71 18.12
N LEU A 175 11.80 0.31 16.85
CA LEU A 175 10.58 0.43 16.06
C LEU A 175 9.46 -0.48 16.55
N ALA A 176 9.77 -1.55 17.30
CA ALA A 176 8.74 -2.44 17.83
C ALA A 176 7.79 -1.73 18.80
N THR A 177 8.25 -0.70 19.49
CA THR A 177 7.46 0.12 20.43
C THR A 177 6.97 1.44 19.83
N THR A 178 7.37 1.76 18.60
CA THR A 178 6.89 2.94 17.86
C THR A 178 5.50 2.67 17.29
N ASN A 179 4.76 3.72 16.89
CA ASN A 179 3.47 3.60 16.21
C ASN A 179 3.61 3.04 14.78
N LEU A 180 4.09 1.81 14.66
CA LEU A 180 4.19 1.02 13.45
C LEU A 180 3.36 -0.26 13.58
N ALA A 181 2.45 -0.48 12.63
CA ALA A 181 1.67 -1.71 12.52
C ALA A 181 1.98 -2.46 11.22
N LEU A 182 2.06 -3.79 11.30
CA LEU A 182 2.12 -4.67 10.12
C LEU A 182 0.73 -5.25 9.86
N VAL A 183 0.20 -5.03 8.66
CA VAL A 183 -1.16 -5.42 8.29
C VAL A 183 -1.13 -6.19 6.98
N ARG A 184 -1.70 -7.39 6.99
CA ARG A 184 -1.96 -8.13 5.75
C ARG A 184 -3.30 -7.70 5.19
N ALA A 185 -3.31 -7.15 3.97
CA ALA A 185 -4.53 -6.74 3.31
C ALA A 185 -4.39 -6.71 1.78
N ASP A 186 -5.52 -6.67 1.11
CA ASP A 186 -5.62 -6.49 -0.34
C ASP A 186 -5.82 -5.01 -0.66
N VAL A 187 -5.00 -4.46 -1.56
CA VAL A 187 -5.11 -3.07 -2.01
C VAL A 187 -6.45 -2.78 -2.71
N SER A 188 -7.09 -3.80 -3.29
CA SER A 188 -8.40 -3.67 -3.89
C SER A 188 -9.53 -3.53 -2.88
N ARG A 189 -9.28 -3.78 -1.58
CA ARG A 189 -10.23 -3.62 -0.46
C ARG A 189 -9.52 -3.17 0.82
N LEU A 190 -9.05 -1.93 0.83
CA LEU A 190 -8.23 -1.40 1.92
C LEU A 190 -9.04 -1.31 3.23
N PRO A 191 -8.54 -1.88 4.36
CA PRO A 191 -9.30 -2.04 5.59
C PRO A 191 -9.27 -0.79 6.47
N PHE A 192 -9.57 0.37 5.88
CA PHE A 192 -9.66 1.66 6.56
C PHE A 192 -10.98 2.33 6.26
N SER A 193 -11.43 3.17 7.19
CA SER A 193 -12.61 4.00 7.01
C SER A 193 -12.38 5.00 5.88
N THR A 194 -13.45 5.41 5.20
CA THR A 194 -13.36 6.47 4.19
C THR A 194 -12.87 7.76 4.85
N GLY A 195 -11.87 8.42 4.28
CA GLY A 195 -11.39 9.70 4.82
C GLY A 195 -10.54 9.61 6.09
N SER A 196 -10.01 8.45 6.46
CA SER A 196 -9.25 8.30 7.72
C SER A 196 -7.74 8.48 7.59
N VAL A 197 -7.18 8.40 6.37
CA VAL A 197 -5.72 8.37 6.13
C VAL A 197 -5.23 9.71 5.58
N ASP A 198 -4.07 10.17 6.05
CA ASP A 198 -3.45 11.43 5.60
C ASP A 198 -2.54 11.24 4.40
N ALA A 199 -1.72 10.19 4.44
CA ALA A 199 -0.67 9.92 3.48
C ALA A 199 -0.73 8.46 3.04
N VAL A 200 -0.68 8.22 1.72
CA VAL A 200 -0.52 6.89 1.16
C VAL A 200 0.74 6.86 0.32
N HIS A 201 1.63 5.91 0.60
CA HIS A 201 2.82 5.63 -0.19
C HIS A 201 2.67 4.28 -0.91
N ALA A 202 3.06 4.21 -2.18
CA ALA A 202 3.10 2.97 -2.95
C ALA A 202 4.38 2.89 -3.80
N GLY A 203 5.46 2.37 -3.19
CA GLY A 203 6.78 2.33 -3.82
C GLY A 203 6.96 1.13 -4.74
N ALA A 204 7.15 1.36 -6.04
CA ALA A 204 7.32 0.32 -7.06
C ALA A 204 6.20 -0.75 -7.04
N ALA A 205 4.96 -0.36 -6.77
CA ALA A 205 3.85 -1.29 -6.56
C ALA A 205 2.79 -1.29 -7.68
N LEU A 206 2.56 -0.14 -8.33
CA LEU A 206 1.43 0.04 -9.25
C LEU A 206 1.43 -0.95 -10.44
N HIS A 207 2.61 -1.35 -10.91
CA HIS A 207 2.77 -2.29 -12.01
C HIS A 207 2.42 -3.75 -11.65
N CYS A 208 2.32 -4.06 -10.36
CA CYS A 208 2.02 -5.40 -9.84
C CYS A 208 0.55 -5.59 -9.46
N TRP A 209 -0.28 -4.54 -9.53
CA TRP A 209 -1.68 -4.66 -9.13
C TRP A 209 -2.51 -5.43 -10.16
N PRO A 210 -3.40 -6.34 -9.71
CA PRO A 210 -4.16 -7.21 -10.60
C PRO A 210 -5.22 -6.41 -11.37
N SER A 211 -5.40 -6.79 -12.64
CA SER A 211 -6.50 -6.33 -13.49
C SER A 211 -7.87 -6.64 -12.86
N PRO A 212 -8.88 -5.75 -13.03
CA PRO A 212 -10.25 -5.99 -12.60
C PRO A 212 -10.83 -7.33 -13.07
N SER A 213 -10.39 -7.88 -14.20
CA SER A 213 -10.84 -9.20 -14.71
C SER A 213 -10.65 -10.34 -13.70
N ASN A 214 -9.65 -10.24 -12.82
CA ASN A 214 -9.44 -11.20 -11.72
C ASN A 214 -10.28 -10.87 -10.47
N ALA A 215 -10.78 -9.64 -10.33
CA ALA A 215 -11.65 -9.20 -9.23
C ALA A 215 -13.14 -9.42 -9.53
N VAL A 216 -13.56 -9.41 -10.80
CA VAL A 216 -14.97 -9.64 -11.20
C VAL A 216 -15.44 -11.06 -10.86
N SER A 217 -14.57 -12.07 -10.88
CA SER A 217 -14.93 -13.42 -10.38
C SER A 217 -15.24 -13.45 -8.88
N LEU A 218 -14.74 -12.47 -8.09
CA LEU A 218 -14.98 -12.34 -6.65
C LEU A 218 -16.22 -11.47 -6.31
N CYS A 219 -16.58 -10.52 -7.18
CA CYS A 219 -17.67 -9.56 -6.91
C CYS A 219 -19.05 -9.99 -7.41
N HIS A 220 -19.15 -10.94 -8.35
CA HIS A 220 -20.46 -11.39 -8.88
C HIS A 220 -21.38 -12.05 -7.84
N SER A 221 -20.86 -12.43 -6.67
CA SER A 221 -21.64 -13.17 -5.69
C SER A 221 -22.51 -12.32 -4.77
N ASN A 222 -22.27 -11.01 -4.59
CA ASN A 222 -22.82 -10.31 -3.40
C ASN A 222 -23.01 -8.77 -3.44
N CYS A 223 -23.06 -8.07 -4.59
CA CYS A 223 -23.34 -6.61 -4.56
C CYS A 223 -24.44 -6.17 -5.54
N SER A 224 -25.36 -5.34 -5.03
CA SER A 224 -26.49 -4.78 -5.79
C SER A 224 -25.99 -3.82 -6.88
N VAL A 225 -26.58 -3.96 -8.06
CA VAL A 225 -26.00 -3.64 -9.37
C VAL A 225 -26.08 -2.15 -9.75
N SER A 226 -26.58 -1.25 -8.88
CA SER A 226 -26.99 0.08 -9.35
C SER A 226 -25.88 1.13 -9.50
N ALA A 227 -24.75 1.02 -8.78
CA ALA A 227 -23.66 2.02 -8.87
C ALA A 227 -22.47 1.54 -9.72
N CYS A 228 -22.35 0.23 -9.93
CA CYS A 228 -21.22 -0.39 -10.63
C CYS A 228 -21.37 -0.34 -12.17
N SER A 229 -22.60 -0.34 -12.68
CA SER A 229 -22.84 -0.41 -14.13
C SER A 229 -22.40 0.83 -14.92
N PHE A 230 -22.32 2.00 -14.29
CA PHE A 230 -21.90 3.22 -15.01
C PHE A 230 -20.38 3.29 -15.22
N PHE A 231 -19.58 2.71 -14.32
CA PHE A 231 -18.11 2.67 -14.42
C PHE A 231 -17.58 1.57 -15.35
N ILE A 232 -18.35 0.49 -15.55
CA ILE A 232 -17.91 -0.66 -16.35
C ILE A 232 -17.98 -0.37 -17.86
N GLN A 233 -18.86 0.52 -18.31
CA GLN A 233 -19.06 0.76 -19.76
C GLN A 233 -17.92 1.56 -20.41
N THR A 234 -17.15 2.34 -19.63
CA THR A 234 -16.02 3.15 -20.12
C THR A 234 -14.68 2.42 -20.07
N ALA A 235 -14.58 1.29 -19.36
CA ALA A 235 -13.34 0.53 -19.18
C ALA A 235 -13.12 -0.51 -20.29
N LYS A 236 -13.21 -0.08 -21.56
CA LYS A 236 -12.96 -0.97 -22.71
C LYS A 236 -11.50 -1.04 -23.17
N ASP A 237 -10.58 -0.25 -22.60
CA ASP A 237 -9.16 -0.32 -22.95
C ASP A 237 -8.25 -0.24 -21.70
N ASP A 238 -7.47 -1.32 -21.49
CA ASP A 238 -6.13 -1.42 -20.89
C ASP A 238 -5.74 -0.78 -19.52
N THR A 239 -6.61 -0.07 -18.79
CA THR A 239 -6.23 0.53 -17.48
C THR A 239 -6.62 -0.33 -16.27
N ASN A 240 -5.71 -1.25 -15.93
CA ASN A 240 -5.87 -2.31 -14.93
C ASN A 240 -5.71 -1.88 -13.45
N GLN A 241 -5.51 -0.59 -13.14
CA GLN A 241 -5.19 -0.08 -11.80
C GLN A 241 -6.29 0.80 -11.16
N LEU A 242 -7.39 1.04 -11.88
CA LEU A 242 -8.47 1.95 -11.46
C LEU A 242 -9.05 1.60 -10.09
N CYS A 243 -9.36 0.32 -9.84
CA CYS A 243 -9.97 -0.11 -8.58
C CYS A 243 -9.06 0.15 -7.37
N GLN A 244 -7.75 -0.03 -7.52
CA GLN A 244 -6.79 0.16 -6.44
C GLN A 244 -6.57 1.64 -6.12
N VAL A 245 -6.44 2.49 -7.15
CA VAL A 245 -6.32 3.94 -6.95
C VAL A 245 -7.63 4.53 -6.42
N ALA A 246 -8.79 3.99 -6.82
CA ALA A 246 -10.08 4.36 -6.24
C ALA A 246 -10.15 4.00 -4.75
N GLU A 247 -9.67 2.83 -4.33
CA GLU A 247 -9.61 2.46 -2.91
C GLU A 247 -8.64 3.34 -2.10
N ILE A 248 -7.49 3.68 -2.67
CA ILE A 248 -6.56 4.67 -2.06
C ILE A 248 -7.27 6.01 -1.90
N THR A 249 -7.97 6.46 -2.94
CA THR A 249 -8.72 7.72 -2.89
C THR A 249 -9.85 7.66 -1.87
N ARG A 250 -10.51 6.51 -1.70
CA ARG A 250 -11.55 6.34 -0.68
C ARG A 250 -11.00 6.56 0.73
N ILE A 251 -9.87 5.93 1.08
CA ILE A 251 -9.32 5.98 2.44
C ILE A 251 -8.65 7.31 2.78
N LEU A 252 -8.12 8.03 1.78
CA LEU A 252 -7.53 9.35 1.98
C LEU A 252 -8.57 10.34 2.51
N ARG A 253 -8.20 11.21 3.44
CA ARG A 253 -9.00 12.39 3.83
C ARG A 253 -8.91 13.47 2.76
N SER A 254 -9.85 14.42 2.74
CA SER A 254 -9.73 15.61 1.89
C SER A 254 -8.43 16.34 2.24
N GLY A 255 -7.67 16.72 1.21
CA GLY A 255 -6.31 17.25 1.35
C GLY A 255 -5.21 16.20 1.54
N GLY A 256 -5.56 14.92 1.75
CA GLY A 256 -4.61 13.82 1.90
C GLY A 256 -3.83 13.54 0.61
N ILE A 257 -2.62 13.00 0.75
CA ILE A 257 -1.64 12.89 -0.35
C ILE A 257 -1.34 11.43 -0.67
N PHE A 258 -1.42 11.09 -1.95
CA PHE A 258 -0.93 9.83 -2.51
C PHE A 258 0.42 10.07 -3.19
N VAL A 259 1.45 9.31 -2.83
CA VAL A 259 2.75 9.27 -3.51
C VAL A 259 3.00 7.86 -4.05
N GLY A 260 3.31 7.75 -5.32
CA GLY A 260 3.63 6.48 -5.97
C GLY A 260 4.94 6.54 -6.76
N THR A 261 5.61 5.39 -6.86
CA THR A 261 6.78 5.24 -7.76
C THR A 261 6.64 4.02 -8.67
N THR A 262 7.11 4.13 -9.90
CA THR A 262 7.15 3.00 -10.86
C THR A 262 8.16 3.25 -11.98
N PHE A 263 8.23 2.33 -12.95
CA PHE A 263 9.04 2.48 -14.16
C PHE A 263 8.12 2.62 -15.38
N LEU A 264 8.32 3.68 -16.16
CA LEU A 264 7.59 4.02 -17.37
C LEU A 264 7.96 3.08 -18.53
N ARG A 265 7.05 2.98 -19.50
CA ARG A 265 7.29 2.28 -20.78
C ARG A 265 8.50 2.89 -21.50
N PRO A 266 9.47 2.07 -21.98
CA PRO A 266 10.54 2.57 -22.82
C PRO A 266 9.95 3.18 -24.10
N SER A 267 10.20 4.47 -24.34
CA SER A 267 9.93 5.08 -25.64
C SER A 267 11.02 4.62 -26.60
N PHE A 268 10.80 3.52 -27.33
CA PHE A 268 11.71 3.10 -28.39
C PHE A 268 11.63 4.09 -29.55
N GLY A 269 12.46 5.13 -29.52
CA GLY A 269 13.00 5.72 -30.74
C GLY A 269 14.01 4.74 -31.34
N ASN A 270 13.91 4.45 -32.63
CA ASN A 270 14.80 3.57 -33.38
C ASN A 270 16.29 3.82 -33.04
N SER A 271 16.91 2.94 -32.24
CA SER A 271 18.37 2.83 -32.18
C SER A 271 18.81 1.44 -31.73
N SER A 272 19.45 0.75 -32.68
CA SER A 272 20.12 -0.53 -32.53
C SER A 272 21.37 -0.40 -31.65
N ILE A 273 21.46 -1.13 -30.52
CA ILE A 273 22.68 -1.46 -29.72
C ILE A 273 22.21 -2.36 -28.55
N THR A 274 22.80 -3.47 -28.08
CA THR A 274 23.86 -4.43 -28.49
C THR A 274 23.70 -5.72 -27.64
N SER A 275 24.32 -6.79 -28.09
CA SER A 275 24.10 -8.23 -27.84
C SER A 275 24.73 -8.89 -26.58
N ILE A 276 24.94 -8.22 -25.43
CA ILE A 276 25.83 -8.79 -24.35
C ILE A 276 25.21 -8.95 -22.94
N LEU A 277 23.95 -9.37 -22.75
CA LEU A 277 23.49 -9.86 -21.43
C LEU A 277 22.45 -11.00 -21.54
N ARG A 278 22.88 -12.26 -21.34
CA ARG A 278 21.99 -13.45 -21.37
C ARG A 278 21.15 -13.69 -20.09
N PRO A 279 21.60 -13.36 -18.87
CA PRO A 279 20.74 -13.46 -17.68
C PRO A 279 19.60 -12.42 -17.65
N PHE A 280 19.74 -11.30 -18.36
CA PHE A 280 18.74 -10.24 -18.45
C PHE A 280 17.55 -10.58 -19.35
N ARG A 281 17.71 -11.48 -20.33
CA ARG A 281 16.67 -11.78 -21.33
C ARG A 281 15.41 -12.41 -20.75
N GLN A 282 15.52 -13.21 -19.69
CA GLN A 282 14.35 -13.82 -19.06
C GLN A 282 13.52 -12.77 -18.29
N TRP A 283 14.17 -11.71 -17.80
CA TRP A 283 13.52 -10.62 -17.10
C TRP A 283 13.07 -9.49 -18.03
N GLU A 284 13.78 -9.15 -19.11
CA GLU A 284 13.25 -8.28 -20.18
C GLU A 284 11.97 -8.86 -20.79
N ARG A 285 11.90 -10.18 -21.00
CA ARG A 285 10.67 -10.86 -21.43
C ARG A 285 9.61 -10.93 -20.32
N SER A 286 10.02 -10.86 -19.05
CA SER A 286 9.10 -10.74 -17.90
C SER A 286 8.51 -9.32 -17.83
N LEU A 287 9.35 -8.28 -18.00
CA LEU A 287 9.01 -6.86 -18.12
C LEU A 287 8.17 -6.51 -19.35
N GLN A 288 8.32 -7.24 -20.45
CA GLN A 288 7.46 -7.13 -21.63
C GLN A 288 5.99 -7.50 -21.33
N ASN A 289 5.72 -8.18 -20.20
CA ASN A 289 4.39 -8.59 -19.75
C ASN A 289 3.86 -7.80 -18.53
N TYR A 290 4.56 -6.76 -18.09
CA TYR A 290 4.06 -5.81 -17.09
C TYR A 290 3.43 -4.60 -17.79
N ASN A 291 2.30 -4.11 -17.26
CA ASN A 291 1.61 -2.92 -17.75
C ASN A 291 2.47 -1.69 -17.48
N ASN A 292 3.45 -1.43 -18.33
CA ASN A 292 4.29 -0.25 -18.20
C ASN A 292 3.45 0.94 -18.66
N LEU A 293 2.94 1.70 -17.69
CA LEU A 293 2.15 2.91 -17.91
C LEU A 293 3.06 4.03 -18.43
N THR A 294 2.49 4.93 -19.23
CA THR A 294 3.06 6.24 -19.53
C THR A 294 2.77 7.20 -18.40
N GLU A 295 3.50 8.32 -18.34
CA GLU A 295 3.24 9.37 -17.36
C GLU A 295 1.81 9.91 -17.45
N LYS A 296 1.32 10.14 -18.68
CA LYS A 296 -0.04 10.59 -18.93
C LYS A 296 -1.09 9.58 -18.47
N GLU A 297 -0.87 8.28 -18.71
CA GLU A 297 -1.79 7.23 -18.22
C GLU A 297 -1.86 7.20 -16.68
N ILE A 298 -0.77 7.55 -15.98
CA ILE A 298 -0.76 7.65 -14.50
C ILE A 298 -1.53 8.91 -14.05
N GLU A 299 -1.35 10.04 -14.73
CA GLU A 299 -2.08 11.28 -14.46
C GLU A 299 -3.60 11.10 -14.70
N ASP A 300 -3.98 10.51 -15.83
CA ASP A 300 -5.37 10.21 -16.20
C ASP A 300 -6.00 9.23 -15.17
N LEU A 301 -5.24 8.23 -14.74
CA LEU A 301 -5.65 7.30 -13.66
C LEU A 301 -5.91 8.03 -12.35
N CYS A 302 -5.01 8.91 -11.91
CA CYS A 302 -5.19 9.67 -10.67
C CYS A 302 -6.42 10.60 -10.78
N THR A 303 -6.54 11.32 -11.89
CA THR A 303 -7.61 12.28 -12.13
C THR A 303 -8.98 11.61 -12.20
N SER A 304 -9.08 10.47 -12.89
CA SER A 304 -10.32 9.69 -12.98
C SER A 304 -10.78 9.09 -11.65
N CYS A 305 -9.86 8.89 -10.70
CA CYS A 305 -10.19 8.48 -9.33
C CYS A 305 -10.55 9.65 -8.41
N GLY A 306 -10.54 10.90 -8.90
CA GLY A 306 -10.87 12.09 -8.10
C GLY A 306 -9.70 12.69 -7.33
N LEU A 307 -8.46 12.32 -7.69
CA LEU A 307 -7.27 13.01 -7.19
C LEU A 307 -6.97 14.22 -8.06
N ILE A 308 -6.53 15.30 -7.42
CA ILE A 308 -6.20 16.60 -8.00
C ILE A 308 -4.73 16.94 -7.72
N ASN A 309 -4.27 18.09 -8.23
CA ASN A 309 -2.91 18.60 -7.98
C ASN A 309 -1.80 17.59 -8.32
N TYR A 310 -1.98 16.83 -9.40
CA TYR A 310 -1.00 15.85 -9.87
C TYR A 310 0.35 16.52 -10.15
N ARG A 311 1.44 15.91 -9.66
CA ARG A 311 2.82 16.33 -9.91
C ARG A 311 3.68 15.09 -10.11
N SER A 312 4.67 15.17 -10.98
CA SER A 312 5.60 14.08 -11.26
C SER A 312 7.04 14.59 -11.35
N LYS A 313 7.97 13.70 -11.02
CA LYS A 313 9.41 13.83 -11.29
C LYS A 313 9.84 12.56 -12.03
N VAL A 314 10.30 12.71 -13.27
CA VAL A 314 10.78 11.61 -14.11
C VAL A 314 12.29 11.66 -14.22
N GLN A 315 12.94 10.53 -13.97
CA GLN A 315 14.38 10.32 -14.17
C GLN A 315 14.56 9.09 -15.07
N ARG A 316 14.90 9.32 -16.34
CA ARG A 316 14.93 8.26 -17.38
C ARG A 316 13.59 7.52 -17.45
N SER A 317 13.52 6.26 -17.02
CA SER A 317 12.26 5.53 -16.95
C SER A 317 11.68 5.47 -15.54
N PHE A 318 12.40 5.88 -14.50
CA PHE A 318 11.84 5.98 -13.16
C PHE A 318 10.92 7.21 -13.06
N ILE A 319 9.73 7.02 -12.50
CA ILE A 319 8.80 8.10 -12.16
C ILE A 319 8.46 8.02 -10.68
N MET A 320 8.45 9.18 -10.04
CA MET A 320 7.75 9.42 -8.78
C MET A 320 6.69 10.48 -9.03
N PHE A 321 5.47 10.23 -8.57
CA PHE A 321 4.38 11.19 -8.66
C PHE A 321 3.71 11.39 -7.32
N SER A 322 3.01 12.50 -7.18
CA SER A 322 2.07 12.78 -6.11
C SER A 322 0.74 13.28 -6.67
N ALA A 323 -0.33 12.99 -5.96
CA ALA A 323 -1.66 13.52 -6.22
C ALA A 323 -2.41 13.68 -4.88
N GLN A 324 -3.33 14.63 -4.81
CA GLN A 324 -4.02 15.00 -3.59
C GLN A 324 -5.51 14.67 -3.70
N LYS A 325 -6.14 14.19 -2.62
CA LYS A 325 -7.59 14.05 -2.61
C LYS A 325 -8.26 15.42 -2.47
N ALA A 326 -9.25 15.69 -3.32
CA ALA A 326 -10.10 16.87 -3.26
C ALA A 326 -10.84 16.99 -1.92
#